data_AF-A0A8X7R9F6-F1
#
_entry.id   AF-A0A8X7R9F6-F1
#
_cell.length_a   1.000
_cell.length_b   1.000
_cell.length_c   1.000
_cell.angle_alpha   90.00
_cell.angle_beta   90.00
_cell.angle_gamma   90.00
#
_symmetry.space_group_name_H-M   'P 1'
#
loop_
_entity.id
_entity.type
_entity.pdbx_description
1 polymer ?
#
loop_
_entity_poly.entity_id
_entity_poly.type
_entity_poly.pdbx_seq_one_letter_code
_entity_poly.pdbx_strand_id
1 'polypeptide(L)'
;MQNISYECQRDILKAVIVKNFIGGAKELHIVKFFIRSGCEHLERAEIYMPFDLDNGRKVFAHAKSEMLQRSSNHLQVVVHNS
;
A
#
# COMPACT_ATOMS: atom_id res chain seq x y z
N MET A 1 -26.21 18.72 12.56
CA MET A 1 -25.03 18.42 11.70
C MET A 1 -25.47 17.48 10.61
N GLN A 2 -25.47 17.89 9.35
CA GLN A 2 -25.68 16.97 8.22
C GLN A 2 -24.39 16.18 8.03
N ASN A 3 -24.53 14.85 7.99
CA ASN A 3 -23.42 13.93 7.76
C ASN A 3 -23.15 13.93 6.26
N ILE A 4 -22.16 14.68 5.81
CA ILE A 4 -21.77 14.76 4.40
C ILE A 4 -20.84 13.58 4.14
N SER A 5 -21.41 12.48 3.65
CA SER A 5 -20.61 11.37 3.11
C SER A 5 -20.42 11.60 1.61
N TYR A 6 -19.18 11.79 1.18
CA TYR A 6 -18.84 11.75 -0.24
C TYR A 6 -18.77 10.29 -0.69
N GLU A 7 -19.35 9.97 -1.86
CA GLU A 7 -19.11 8.67 -2.47
C GLU A 7 -17.61 8.50 -2.70
N CYS A 8 -17.09 7.35 -2.28
CA CYS A 8 -15.69 7.01 -2.50
C CYS A 8 -15.47 6.84 -4.01
N GLN A 9 -14.81 7.81 -4.64
CA GLN A 9 -14.48 7.81 -6.06
C GLN A 9 -13.34 6.83 -6.34
N ARG A 10 -13.60 5.53 -6.18
CA ARG A 10 -12.60 4.47 -6.40
C ARG A 10 -12.08 4.48 -7.84
N ASP A 11 -12.91 4.90 -8.79
CA ASP A 11 -12.59 4.95 -10.21
C ASP A 11 -11.56 6.03 -10.58
N ILE A 12 -11.22 6.94 -9.66
CA ILE A 12 -10.15 7.93 -9.88
C ILE A 12 -8.95 7.71 -8.97
N LEU A 13 -8.96 6.65 -8.15
CA LEU A 13 -7.91 6.36 -7.20
C LEU A 13 -6.66 5.87 -7.94
N LYS A 14 -5.71 6.77 -8.18
CA LYS A 14 -4.45 6.45 -8.87
C LYS A 14 -3.35 5.90 -7.99
N ALA A 15 -3.36 6.30 -6.71
CA ALA A 15 -2.31 5.90 -5.78
C ALA A 15 -2.87 5.59 -4.40
N VAL A 16 -2.26 4.61 -3.74
CA VAL A 16 -2.46 4.33 -2.31
C VAL A 16 -1.15 4.56 -1.56
N ILE A 17 -1.21 5.28 -0.45
CA ILE A 17 -0.05 5.55 0.40
C ILE A 17 -0.24 4.80 1.72
N VAL A 18 0.73 3.95 2.06
CA VAL A 18 0.77 3.24 3.34
C VAL A 18 1.96 3.71 4.14
N LYS A 19 1.68 4.31 5.30
CA LYS A 19 2.68 4.80 6.24
C LYS A 19 2.95 3.79 7.35
N ASN A 20 4.14 3.88 7.93
CA ASN A 20 4.59 3.03 9.04
C ASN A 20 4.49 1.53 8.72
N PHE A 21 4.77 1.16 7.48
CA PHE A 21 4.69 -0.22 7.04
C PHE A 21 5.84 -1.04 7.63
N ILE A 22 5.50 -2.11 8.36
CA ILE A 22 6.46 -3.04 8.96
C ILE A 22 6.33 -4.45 8.36
N GLY A 23 5.50 -4.64 7.34
CA GLY A 23 5.28 -5.94 6.69
C GLY A 23 4.28 -6.83 7.41
N GLY A 24 3.49 -6.27 8.32
CA GLY A 24 2.50 -7.02 9.09
C GLY A 24 1.37 -7.59 8.21
N ALA A 25 0.78 -8.71 8.63
CA ALA A 25 -0.29 -9.36 7.86
C ALA A 25 -1.49 -8.43 7.60
N LYS A 26 -1.84 -7.58 8.58
CA LYS A 26 -2.91 -6.60 8.47
C LYS A 26 -2.62 -5.54 7.41
N GLU A 27 -1.41 -5.00 7.40
CA GLU A 27 -0.97 -3.98 6.43
C GLU A 27 -0.98 -4.55 5.02
N LEU A 28 -0.41 -5.74 4.85
CA LEU A 28 -0.44 -6.48 3.59
C LEU A 28 -1.86 -6.73 3.09
N HIS A 29 -2.79 -7.08 3.99
CA HIS A 29 -4.17 -7.33 3.61
C HIS A 29 -4.85 -6.06 3.10
N ILE A 30 -4.62 -4.92 3.76
CA ILE A 30 -5.17 -3.62 3.32
C ILE A 30 -4.62 -3.24 1.94
N VAL A 31 -3.32 -3.37 1.71
CA VAL A 31 -2.74 -3.05 0.39
C VAL A 31 -3.29 -3.98 -0.69
N LYS A 32 -3.36 -5.29 -0.40
CA LYS A 32 -3.94 -6.27 -1.33
C LYS A 32 -5.42 -6.00 -1.62
N PHE A 33 -6.17 -5.50 -0.64
CA PHE A 33 -7.55 -5.11 -0.85
C PHE A 33 -7.61 -4.01 -1.91
N PHE A 34 -6.89 -2.90 -1.76
CA PHE A 34 -6.92 -1.82 -2.77
C PHE A 34 -6.48 -2.28 -4.16
N ILE A 35 -5.45 -3.13 -4.22
CA ILE A 35 -4.96 -3.71 -5.48
C ILE A 35 -6.01 -4.63 -6.14
N ARG A 36 -6.76 -5.42 -5.35
CA ARG A 36 -7.70 -6.43 -5.86
C ARG A 36 -9.11 -5.92 -6.06
N SER A 37 -9.54 -4.92 -5.30
CA SER A 37 -10.94 -4.49 -5.17
C SER A 37 -11.40 -3.59 -6.33
N GLY A 38 -10.83 -3.75 -7.52
CA GLY A 38 -11.32 -3.09 -8.73
C GLY A 38 -11.01 -1.59 -8.79
N CYS A 39 -9.96 -1.11 -8.12
CA CYS A 39 -9.38 0.17 -8.50
C CYS A 39 -8.58 -0.05 -9.79
N GLU A 40 -9.28 -0.26 -10.92
CA GLU A 40 -8.66 -0.51 -12.24
C GLU A 40 -7.70 0.60 -12.64
N HIS A 41 -7.91 1.80 -12.09
CA HIS A 41 -7.11 2.98 -12.31
C HIS A 41 -5.98 3.16 -11.28
N LEU A 42 -5.77 2.19 -10.37
CA LEU A 42 -4.69 2.24 -9.40
C LEU A 42 -3.37 1.92 -10.09
N GLU A 43 -2.54 2.95 -10.25
CA GLU A 43 -1.26 2.89 -10.94
C GLU A 43 -0.11 2.66 -9.95
N ARG A 44 -0.26 3.08 -8.68
CA ARG A 44 0.84 3.09 -7.72
C ARG A 44 0.44 2.73 -6.28
N ALA A 45 1.32 2.01 -5.59
CA ALA A 45 1.31 1.88 -4.14
C ALA A 45 2.62 2.41 -3.56
N GLU A 46 2.55 3.42 -2.69
CA GLU A 46 3.71 3.99 -2.01
C GLU A 46 3.76 3.48 -0.57
N ILE A 47 4.84 2.78 -0.24
CA ILE A 47 5.05 2.12 1.05
C ILE A 47 6.15 2.87 1.79
N TYR A 48 5.81 3.48 2.93
CA TYR A 48 6.74 4.20 3.79
C TYR A 48 7.04 3.37 5.04
N MET A 49 8.30 2.97 5.19
CA MET A 49 8.76 2.30 6.41
C MET A 49 9.07 3.33 7.51
N PRO A 50 8.91 2.99 8.80
CA PRO A 50 9.42 3.81 9.88
C PRO A 50 10.95 3.98 9.79
N PHE A 51 11.44 5.18 10.08
CA PHE A 51 12.88 5.51 10.06
C PHE A 51 13.69 4.63 11.02
N ASP A 52 13.17 4.45 12.22
CA ASP A 52 13.76 3.72 13.34
C ASP A 52 13.51 2.21 13.29
N LEU A 53 12.97 1.69 12.19
CA LEU A 53 12.75 0.26 12.02
C LEU A 53 14.10 -0.48 12.02
N ASP A 54 14.23 -1.52 12.85
CA ASP A 54 15.45 -2.32 12.91
C ASP A 54 15.72 -3.04 11.58
N ASN A 55 16.98 -3.39 11.33
CA ASN A 55 17.40 -3.94 10.05
C ASN A 55 16.68 -5.26 9.70
N GLY A 56 16.41 -6.12 10.69
CA GLY A 56 15.69 -7.38 10.47
C GLY A 56 14.26 -7.12 10.01
N ARG A 57 13.57 -6.18 10.66
CA ARG A 57 12.23 -5.75 10.26
C ARG A 57 12.21 -4.99 8.93
N LYS A 58 13.23 -4.18 8.62
CA LYS A 58 13.38 -3.54 7.30
C LYS A 58 13.49 -4.57 6.18
N VAL A 59 14.35 -5.58 6.34
CA VAL A 59 14.48 -6.68 5.38
C VAL A 59 13.15 -7.41 5.21
N PHE A 60 12.46 -7.69 6.32
CA PHE A 60 11.15 -8.33 6.28
C PHE A 60 10.10 -7.48 5.54
N ALA A 61 10.00 -6.19 5.85
CA ALA A 61 9.09 -5.26 5.19
C ALA A 61 9.41 -5.11 3.68
N HIS A 62 10.69 -5.09 3.31
CA HIS A 62 11.10 -5.08 1.90
C HIS A 62 10.64 -6.34 1.18
N ALA A 63 10.89 -7.53 1.76
CA ALA A 63 10.45 -8.80 1.18
C ALA A 63 8.93 -8.83 0.97
N LYS A 64 8.14 -8.28 1.91
CA LYS A 64 6.69 -8.16 1.77
C LYS A 64 6.27 -7.17 0.68
N SER A 65 7.00 -6.08 0.50
CA SER A 65 6.77 -5.11 -0.57
C SER A 65 7.09 -5.69 -1.95
N GLU A 66 8.17 -6.47 -2.08
CA GLU A 66 8.47 -7.21 -3.31
C GLU A 66 7.38 -8.24 -3.64
N MET A 67 6.87 -8.95 -2.63
CA MET A 67 5.74 -9.86 -2.84
C MET A 67 4.51 -9.13 -3.39
N LEU A 68 4.24 -7.90 -2.92
CA LEU A 68 3.16 -7.08 -3.45
C LEU A 68 3.41 -6.74 -4.92
N GLN A 69 4.61 -6.26 -5.27
CA GLN A 69 4.97 -5.94 -6.65
C GLN A 69 4.82 -7.15 -7.59
N ARG A 70 5.30 -8.33 -7.17
CA ARG A 70 5.18 -9.57 -7.96
C ARG A 70 3.74 -10.04 -8.15
N SER A 71 2.84 -9.66 -7.23
CA SER A 71 1.42 -10.01 -7.31
C SER A 71 0.57 -9.01 -8.09
N SER A 72 1.18 -7.96 -8.66
CA SER A 72 0.47 -6.81 -9.21
C SER A 72 1.13 -6.34 -10.50
N ASN A 73 0.74 -6.94 -11.63
CA ASN A 73 1.35 -6.64 -12.94
C ASN A 73 1.01 -5.25 -13.50
N HIS A 74 -0.09 -4.64 -13.07
CA HIS A 74 -0.57 -3.35 -13.59
C HIS A 74 -0.19 -2.15 -12.70
N LEU A 75 0.48 -2.40 -11.57
CA LEU A 75 0.74 -1.40 -10.54
C LEU A 75 2.22 -1.38 -10.15
N GLN A 76 2.74 -0.17 -9.96
CA GLN A 76 4.07 0.06 -9.41
C GLN A 76 4.01 0.15 -7.87
N VAL A 77 4.77 -0.69 -7.18
CA VAL A 77 5.03 -0.59 -5.75
C VAL A 77 6.34 0.17 -5.54
N VAL A 78 6.25 1.34 -4.91
CA VAL A 78 7.40 2.18 -4.57
C VAL A 78 7.63 2.09 -3.07
N VAL A 79 8.87 1.81 -2.67
CA VAL A 79 9.24 1.67 -1.27
C VAL A 79 10.13 2.84 -0.86
N HIS A 80 9.69 3.56 0.15
CA HIS A 80 10.40 4.68 0.74
C HIS A 80 10.96 4.27 2.09
N ASN A 81 12.29 4.27 2.16
CA ASN A 81 13.00 4.21 3.43
C ASN A 81 13.01 5.64 3.95
N SER A 82 12.10 5.92 4.90
CA SER A 82 12.15 7.18 5.63
C SER A 82 13.37 7.21 6.52
#